data_AF-A0A397VVG6-F1
#
_entry.id   AF-A0A397VVG6-F1
#
_cell.length_a   1.000
_cell.length_b   1.000
_cell.length_c   1.000
_cell.angle_alpha   90.00
_cell.angle_beta   90.00
_cell.angle_gamma   90.00
#
_symmetry.space_group_name_H-M   'P 1'
#
loop_
_entity.id
_entity.type
_entity.pdbx_description
1 polymer ?
#
loop_
_entity_poly.entity_id
_entity_poly.type
_entity_poly.pdbx_seq_one_letter_code
_entity_poly.pdbx_strand_id
1 'polypeptide(L)'
;MVDANQYINQHYPLSANRTNITRLDVSNNNLINTINLGPAENFSYIVELNTSFNQISGFTLGQLPFMKIMDFSHNLLTNFLITNSLLLPRLSIINFSYNLLSDIGPGSVILTHLDVSNNFLTRLDLQNCKNLIALNCSANPNLSNLTLHSSFDLSNSNAFDCRGTSIGQINTTSFIFDCQTGTRTLKNATVSQSNNNASNNDTLYIGIIIGMGIIIFVGIFFLFFWFFKKRPTSVINANYGSK
;
A
#
# COMPACT_ATOMS: atom_id res chain seq x y z
N MET A 1 13.41 17.26 -13.98
CA MET A 1 13.01 15.84 -14.07
C MET A 1 14.21 15.06 -14.54
N VAL A 2 14.49 13.92 -13.95
CA VAL A 2 15.64 13.06 -14.29
C VAL A 2 15.12 11.65 -14.55
N ASP A 3 15.63 10.97 -15.58
CA ASP A 3 15.30 9.56 -15.79
C ASP A 3 15.69 8.73 -14.55
N ALA A 4 14.77 7.89 -14.07
CA ALA A 4 14.97 7.15 -12.82
C ALA A 4 16.22 6.24 -12.86
N ASN A 5 16.45 5.55 -13.98
CA ASN A 5 17.61 4.66 -14.12
C ASN A 5 18.91 5.46 -14.27
N GLN A 6 18.87 6.60 -14.97
CA GLN A 6 20.02 7.51 -15.03
C GLN A 6 20.40 8.00 -13.63
N TYR A 7 19.43 8.43 -12.83
CA TYR A 7 19.65 8.86 -11.45
C TYR A 7 20.28 7.74 -10.61
N ILE A 8 19.73 6.51 -10.69
CA ILE A 8 20.24 5.35 -9.97
C ILE A 8 21.68 5.02 -10.40
N ASN A 9 21.98 5.08 -11.70
CA ASN A 9 23.33 4.82 -12.21
C ASN A 9 24.36 5.85 -11.73
N GLN A 10 23.95 7.11 -11.57
CA GLN A 10 24.82 8.18 -11.07
C GLN A 10 25.07 8.08 -9.55
N HIS A 11 24.03 7.76 -8.76
CA HIS A 11 24.12 7.77 -7.29
C HIS A 11 24.50 6.42 -6.69
N TYR A 12 24.24 5.34 -7.41
CA TYR A 12 24.56 3.96 -7.04
C TYR A 12 25.29 3.30 -8.20
N PRO A 13 26.56 3.61 -8.50
CA PRO A 13 27.24 3.05 -9.66
C PRO A 13 27.44 1.53 -9.55
N LEU A 14 27.46 0.83 -10.70
CA LEU A 14 27.59 -0.64 -10.77
C LEU A 14 28.84 -1.18 -10.06
N SER A 15 29.92 -0.40 -10.07
CA SER A 15 31.21 -0.73 -9.46
C SER A 15 31.26 -0.58 -7.94
N ALA A 16 30.16 -0.16 -7.31
CA ALA A 16 30.06 -0.05 -5.86
C ALA A 16 28.72 -0.59 -5.36
N ASN A 17 28.77 -1.72 -4.66
CA ASN A 17 27.92 -1.98 -3.50
C ASN A 17 26.40 -2.16 -3.72
N ARG A 18 25.86 -2.15 -4.96
CA ARG A 18 24.42 -2.42 -5.19
C ARG A 18 23.96 -3.77 -4.64
N THR A 19 24.85 -4.76 -4.71
CA THR A 19 24.57 -6.11 -4.21
C THR A 19 24.41 -6.18 -2.70
N ASN A 20 24.84 -5.17 -1.94
CA ASN A 20 24.62 -5.14 -0.49
C ASN A 20 23.47 -4.19 -0.10
N ILE A 21 22.85 -3.51 -1.07
CA ILE A 21 21.72 -2.61 -0.80
C ILE A 21 20.52 -3.46 -0.44
N THR A 22 20.15 -3.38 0.84
CA THR A 22 18.92 -3.98 1.38
C THR A 22 17.76 -2.99 1.41
N ARG A 23 18.06 -1.69 1.30
CA ARG A 23 17.07 -0.62 1.35
C ARG A 23 17.43 0.45 0.35
N LEU A 24 16.53 0.72 -0.60
CA LEU A 24 16.71 1.76 -1.61
C LEU A 24 15.64 2.83 -1.43
N ASP A 25 16.07 4.06 -1.14
CA ASP A 25 15.19 5.22 -1.10
C ASP A 25 15.62 6.23 -2.16
N VAL A 26 14.74 6.42 -3.13
CA VAL A 26 14.87 7.41 -4.21
C VAL A 26 13.64 8.32 -4.26
N SER A 27 12.90 8.43 -3.15
CA SER A 27 11.71 9.27 -3.04
C SER A 27 12.03 10.76 -3.21
N ASN A 28 11.05 11.53 -3.70
CA ASN A 28 11.14 12.99 -3.81
C ASN A 28 12.35 13.51 -4.62
N ASN A 29 12.65 12.86 -5.74
CA ASN A 29 13.77 13.24 -6.63
C ASN A 29 13.31 13.72 -8.02
N ASN A 30 12.01 13.92 -8.22
CA ASN A 30 11.41 14.28 -9.52
C ASN A 30 11.82 13.30 -10.64
N LEU A 31 11.87 12.01 -10.30
CA LEU A 31 12.23 10.93 -11.22
C LEU A 31 11.07 10.65 -12.18
N ILE A 32 11.40 10.38 -13.44
CA ILE A 32 10.43 10.05 -14.50
C ILE A 32 10.73 8.68 -15.13
N ASN A 33 9.85 8.26 -16.03
CA ASN A 33 9.93 7.02 -16.80
C ASN A 33 9.84 5.78 -15.91
N THR A 34 10.70 4.78 -16.14
CA THR A 34 10.65 3.49 -15.47
C THR A 34 11.80 3.31 -14.50
N ILE A 35 11.58 2.61 -13.40
CA ILE A 35 12.65 2.13 -12.52
C ILE A 35 12.90 0.64 -12.74
N ASN A 36 14.16 0.26 -12.97
CA ASN A 36 14.55 -1.14 -13.18
C ASN A 36 15.37 -1.61 -11.98
N LEU A 37 14.95 -2.70 -11.33
CA LEU A 37 15.67 -3.30 -10.21
C LEU A 37 15.62 -4.82 -10.31
N GLY A 38 16.70 -5.46 -9.92
CA GLY A 38 16.80 -6.91 -9.94
C GLY A 38 18.25 -7.35 -10.02
N PRO A 39 18.48 -8.67 -10.15
CA PRO A 39 19.83 -9.21 -10.30
C PRO A 39 20.56 -8.66 -11.53
N ALA A 40 19.85 -8.34 -12.62
CA ALA A 40 20.45 -7.75 -13.84
C ALA A 40 21.00 -6.33 -13.61
N GLU A 41 20.40 -5.58 -12.69
CA GLU A 41 20.82 -4.24 -12.28
C GLU A 41 21.74 -4.25 -11.04
N ASN A 42 22.21 -5.44 -10.63
CA ASN A 42 23.00 -5.72 -9.43
C ASN A 42 22.30 -5.45 -8.09
N PHE A 43 20.97 -5.44 -8.06
CA PHE A 43 20.15 -5.30 -6.85
C PHE A 43 19.55 -6.64 -6.42
N SER A 44 20.35 -7.48 -5.74
CA SER A 44 19.93 -8.85 -5.38
C SER A 44 19.34 -9.00 -3.97
N TYR A 45 19.56 -8.02 -3.09
CA TYR A 45 19.26 -8.13 -1.66
C TYR A 45 18.26 -7.08 -1.14
N ILE A 46 17.60 -6.34 -2.04
CA ILE A 46 16.61 -5.34 -1.64
C ILE A 46 15.50 -6.02 -0.84
N VAL A 47 15.25 -5.47 0.33
CA VAL A 47 14.15 -5.79 1.25
C VAL A 47 13.08 -4.70 1.19
N GLU A 48 13.50 -3.45 1.05
CA GLU A 48 12.65 -2.26 1.15
C GLU A 48 12.95 -1.30 -0.01
N LEU A 49 11.91 -0.86 -0.71
CA LEU A 49 12.00 0.09 -1.81
C LEU A 49 11.06 1.27 -1.58
N ASN A 50 11.60 2.49 -1.59
CA ASN A 50 10.86 3.73 -1.56
C ASN A 50 11.11 4.54 -2.84
N THR A 51 10.07 4.74 -3.63
CA THR A 51 10.08 5.54 -4.85
C THR A 51 9.03 6.65 -4.81
N SER A 52 8.47 6.91 -3.63
CA SER A 52 7.34 7.82 -3.46
C SER A 52 7.65 9.26 -3.88
N PHE A 53 6.62 10.05 -4.18
CA PHE A 53 6.76 11.46 -4.56
C PHE A 53 7.68 11.67 -5.77
N ASN A 54 7.41 10.93 -6.84
CA ASN A 54 8.10 11.08 -8.11
C ASN A 54 7.05 11.18 -9.24
N GLN A 55 7.49 11.02 -10.49
CA GLN A 55 6.66 11.01 -11.69
C GLN A 55 6.93 9.74 -12.50
N ILE A 56 7.18 8.64 -11.79
CA ILE A 56 7.46 7.33 -12.39
C ILE A 56 6.16 6.78 -12.98
N SER A 57 6.21 6.34 -14.24
CA SER A 57 5.06 5.81 -14.97
C SER A 57 5.10 4.29 -15.13
N GLY A 58 6.20 3.64 -14.74
CA GLY A 58 6.31 2.19 -14.71
C GLY A 58 7.52 1.68 -13.94
N PHE A 59 7.65 0.37 -13.82
CA PHE A 59 8.82 -0.27 -13.22
C PHE A 59 9.03 -1.66 -13.84
N THR A 60 10.26 -2.13 -13.80
CA THR A 60 10.62 -3.52 -14.13
C THR A 60 11.35 -4.12 -12.94
N LEU A 61 10.78 -5.15 -12.33
CA LEU A 61 11.39 -5.85 -11.21
C LEU A 61 11.77 -7.27 -11.62
N GLY A 62 13.06 -7.59 -11.50
CA GLY A 62 13.56 -8.96 -11.56
C GLY A 62 13.23 -9.75 -10.30
N GLN A 63 13.88 -10.91 -10.13
CA GLN A 63 13.70 -11.73 -8.94
C GLN A 63 14.32 -11.05 -7.71
N LEU A 64 13.47 -10.66 -6.75
CA LEU A 64 13.88 -9.99 -5.52
C LEU A 64 13.42 -10.85 -4.32
N PRO A 65 14.16 -11.92 -3.97
CA PRO A 65 13.70 -12.94 -3.03
C PRO A 65 13.57 -12.45 -1.59
N PHE A 66 14.14 -11.27 -1.28
CA PHE A 66 14.11 -10.67 0.05
C PHE A 66 13.14 -9.48 0.16
N MET A 67 12.56 -9.03 -0.95
CA MET A 67 11.70 -7.84 -0.97
C MET A 67 10.43 -8.07 -0.15
N LYS A 68 10.16 -7.13 0.77
CA LYS A 68 9.02 -7.17 1.70
C LYS A 68 8.12 -5.97 1.57
N ILE A 69 8.69 -4.79 1.31
CA ILE A 69 7.99 -3.52 1.35
C ILE A 69 8.29 -2.73 0.08
N MET A 70 7.24 -2.17 -0.51
CA MET A 70 7.33 -1.36 -1.70
C MET A 70 6.40 -0.13 -1.58
N ASP A 71 6.99 1.05 -1.73
CA ASP A 71 6.28 2.33 -1.80
C ASP A 71 6.49 2.99 -3.17
N PHE A 72 5.41 3.09 -3.93
CA PHE A 72 5.30 3.83 -5.19
C PHE A 72 4.24 4.92 -5.09
N SER A 73 3.86 5.34 -3.89
CA SER A 73 2.84 6.38 -3.72
C SER A 73 3.24 7.70 -4.37
N HIS A 74 2.25 8.49 -4.79
CA HIS A 74 2.48 9.78 -5.44
C HIS A 74 3.38 9.65 -6.69
N ASN A 75 2.92 8.88 -7.67
CA ASN A 75 3.56 8.68 -8.97
C ASN A 75 2.52 8.71 -10.10
N LEU A 76 2.89 8.29 -11.30
CA LEU A 76 2.02 8.29 -12.50
C LEU A 76 1.78 6.86 -13.02
N LEU A 77 1.76 5.85 -12.14
CA LEU A 77 1.54 4.47 -12.54
C LEU A 77 0.12 4.29 -13.07
N THR A 78 0.00 3.77 -14.29
CA THR A 78 -1.30 3.46 -14.93
C THR A 78 -1.65 1.99 -14.89
N ASN A 79 -0.64 1.11 -14.83
CA ASN A 79 -0.82 -0.33 -14.76
C ASN A 79 0.15 -0.94 -13.74
N PHE A 80 -0.37 -1.86 -12.93
CA PHE A 80 0.42 -2.73 -12.08
C PHE A 80 0.01 -4.17 -12.35
N LEU A 81 0.94 -5.00 -12.79
CA LEU A 81 0.74 -6.44 -12.85
C LEU A 81 1.79 -7.11 -11.97
N ILE A 82 1.34 -7.73 -10.87
CA ILE A 82 2.15 -8.73 -10.14
C ILE A 82 2.22 -9.97 -11.04
N THR A 83 2.98 -9.92 -12.14
CA THR A 83 3.01 -11.03 -13.11
C THR A 83 3.71 -12.28 -12.59
N ASN A 84 4.33 -12.24 -11.42
CA ASN A 84 4.83 -13.46 -10.79
C ASN A 84 5.02 -13.29 -9.28
N SER A 85 4.15 -13.90 -8.48
CA SER A 85 4.41 -14.12 -7.05
C SER A 85 5.74 -14.86 -6.81
N LEU A 86 6.25 -15.60 -7.81
CA LEU A 86 7.58 -16.23 -7.79
C LEU A 86 8.73 -15.22 -7.78
N LEU A 87 8.56 -14.03 -8.38
CA LEU A 87 9.61 -13.01 -8.41
C LEU A 87 9.75 -12.30 -7.07
N LEU A 88 8.64 -12.13 -6.35
CA LEU A 88 8.53 -11.35 -5.11
C LEU A 88 7.91 -12.20 -3.98
N PRO A 89 8.50 -13.35 -3.59
CA PRO A 89 7.88 -14.35 -2.72
C PRO A 89 7.68 -13.89 -1.26
N ARG A 90 8.18 -12.71 -0.89
CA ARG A 90 8.10 -12.14 0.46
C ARG A 90 7.44 -10.77 0.51
N LEU A 91 6.96 -10.25 -0.63
CA LEU A 91 6.35 -8.93 -0.71
C LEU A 91 5.00 -8.94 0.02
N SER A 92 4.93 -8.27 1.15
CA SER A 92 3.76 -8.28 2.03
C SER A 92 3.13 -6.91 2.23
N ILE A 93 3.87 -5.83 1.99
CA ILE A 93 3.40 -4.45 2.18
C ILE A 93 3.60 -3.67 0.88
N ILE A 94 2.51 -3.12 0.36
CA ILE A 94 2.50 -2.33 -0.87
C ILE A 94 1.72 -1.03 -0.64
N ASN A 95 2.30 0.08 -1.10
CA ASN A 95 1.62 1.36 -1.22
C ASN A 95 1.71 1.88 -2.66
N PHE A 96 0.55 1.93 -3.32
CA PHE A 96 0.31 2.53 -4.62
C PHE A 96 -0.65 3.72 -4.55
N SER A 97 -0.84 4.31 -3.37
CA SER A 97 -1.72 5.46 -3.23
C SER A 97 -1.32 6.62 -4.15
N TYR A 98 -2.28 7.43 -4.59
CA TYR A 98 -2.01 8.59 -5.44
C TYR A 98 -1.27 8.21 -6.74
N ASN A 99 -1.91 7.35 -7.52
CA ASN A 99 -1.45 6.96 -8.86
C ASN A 99 -2.65 7.01 -9.84
N LEU A 100 -2.48 6.45 -11.02
CA LEU A 100 -3.48 6.44 -12.09
C LEU A 100 -3.98 5.01 -12.39
N LEU A 101 -3.93 4.10 -11.41
CA LEU A 101 -4.21 2.67 -11.63
C LEU A 101 -5.71 2.44 -11.86
N SER A 102 -6.05 1.67 -12.90
CA SER A 102 -7.42 1.18 -13.15
C SER A 102 -7.66 -0.27 -12.74
N ASP A 103 -6.59 -1.04 -12.59
CA ASP A 103 -6.57 -2.43 -12.11
C ASP A 103 -5.19 -2.71 -11.47
N ILE A 104 -5.13 -3.63 -10.50
CA ILE A 104 -3.89 -4.12 -9.89
C ILE A 104 -3.70 -5.63 -10.07
N GLY A 105 -4.62 -6.29 -10.79
CA GLY A 105 -4.68 -7.74 -10.92
C GLY A 105 -5.18 -8.43 -9.64
N PRO A 106 -5.20 -9.78 -9.62
CA PRO A 106 -5.54 -10.51 -8.41
C PRO A 106 -4.45 -10.30 -7.34
N GLY A 107 -4.88 -10.08 -6.10
CA GLY A 107 -3.95 -9.94 -4.98
C GLY A 107 -3.15 -11.22 -4.70
N SER A 108 -1.97 -11.06 -4.09
CA SER A 108 -1.09 -12.18 -3.71
C SER A 108 -1.42 -12.74 -2.32
N VAL A 109 -1.22 -14.05 -2.13
CA VAL A 109 -1.52 -14.78 -0.87
C VAL A 109 -0.73 -14.27 0.34
N ILE A 110 0.44 -13.69 0.10
CA ILE A 110 1.35 -13.21 1.15
C ILE A 110 1.13 -11.75 1.55
N LEU A 111 0.25 -11.02 0.87
CA LEU A 111 -0.02 -9.62 1.19
C LEU A 111 -0.67 -9.50 2.56
N THR A 112 -0.11 -8.60 3.37
CA THR A 112 -0.64 -8.24 4.69
C THR A 112 -1.16 -6.80 4.72
N HIS A 113 -0.57 -5.90 3.91
CA HIS A 113 -0.96 -4.50 3.86
C HIS A 113 -0.99 -4.02 2.41
N LEU A 114 -2.11 -3.41 2.01
CA LEU A 114 -2.29 -2.86 0.67
C LEU A 114 -2.95 -1.48 0.73
N ASP A 115 -2.25 -0.44 0.28
CA ASP A 115 -2.84 0.87 0.02
C ASP A 115 -2.89 1.13 -1.49
N VAL A 116 -4.10 1.30 -2.01
CA VAL A 116 -4.41 1.65 -3.40
C VAL A 116 -5.36 2.85 -3.46
N SER A 117 -5.38 3.66 -2.41
CA SER A 117 -6.24 4.84 -2.37
C SER A 117 -5.89 5.89 -3.41
N ASN A 118 -6.82 6.77 -3.77
CA ASN A 118 -6.57 7.85 -4.73
C ASN A 118 -6.05 7.29 -6.08
N ASN A 119 -6.84 6.39 -6.67
CA ASN A 119 -6.60 5.79 -7.98
C ASN A 119 -7.92 5.80 -8.79
N PHE A 120 -7.95 5.09 -9.92
CA PHE A 120 -9.11 4.98 -10.80
C PHE A 120 -9.63 3.53 -10.88
N LEU A 121 -9.49 2.76 -9.81
CA LEU A 121 -9.91 1.36 -9.79
C LEU A 121 -11.42 1.25 -10.01
N THR A 122 -11.81 0.24 -10.79
CA THR A 122 -13.22 -0.10 -11.03
C THR A 122 -13.63 -1.39 -10.32
N ARG A 123 -12.66 -2.28 -10.12
CA ARG A 123 -12.77 -3.56 -9.41
C ARG A 123 -11.53 -3.81 -8.57
N LEU A 124 -11.67 -4.57 -7.49
CA LEU A 124 -10.56 -5.01 -6.65
C LEU A 124 -10.84 -6.42 -6.13
N ASP A 125 -10.08 -7.41 -6.63
CA ASP A 125 -10.20 -8.81 -6.21
C ASP A 125 -9.01 -9.22 -5.32
N LEU A 126 -9.32 -9.39 -4.04
CA LEU A 126 -8.39 -9.81 -2.99
C LEU A 126 -8.80 -11.15 -2.36
N GLN A 127 -9.59 -11.98 -3.07
CA GLN A 127 -10.03 -13.29 -2.57
C GLN A 127 -8.87 -14.20 -2.16
N ASN A 128 -7.69 -14.03 -2.77
CA ASN A 128 -6.51 -14.84 -2.48
C ASN A 128 -5.67 -14.31 -1.32
N CYS A 129 -5.90 -13.07 -0.86
CA CYS A 129 -5.10 -12.41 0.18
C CYS A 129 -5.50 -12.86 1.59
N LYS A 130 -5.23 -14.13 1.93
CA LYS A 130 -5.62 -14.75 3.21
C LYS A 130 -4.98 -14.10 4.44
N ASN A 131 -3.82 -13.49 4.25
CA ASN A 131 -3.04 -12.85 5.31
C ASN A 131 -3.25 -11.33 5.37
N LEU A 132 -4.20 -10.77 4.60
CA LEU A 132 -4.45 -9.34 4.59
C LEU A 132 -4.94 -8.90 5.97
N ILE A 133 -4.27 -7.90 6.53
CA ILE A 133 -4.56 -7.32 7.83
C ILE A 133 -5.07 -5.89 7.65
N ALA A 134 -4.53 -5.15 6.67
CA ALA A 134 -4.95 -3.80 6.38
C ALA A 134 -5.14 -3.54 4.88
N LEU A 135 -6.20 -2.82 4.56
CA LEU A 135 -6.58 -2.42 3.21
C LEU A 135 -7.10 -0.98 3.19
N ASN A 136 -6.49 -0.14 2.36
CA ASN A 136 -7.03 1.16 2.01
C ASN A 136 -7.32 1.19 0.50
N CYS A 137 -8.60 1.22 0.14
CA CYS A 137 -9.07 1.39 -1.24
C CYS A 137 -9.92 2.67 -1.41
N SER A 138 -9.86 3.58 -0.44
CA SER A 138 -10.59 4.85 -0.46
C SER A 138 -10.24 5.73 -1.65
N ALA A 139 -11.09 6.71 -1.96
CA ALA A 139 -10.90 7.64 -3.07
C ALA A 139 -10.64 6.95 -4.41
N ASN A 140 -11.35 5.84 -4.65
CA ASN A 140 -11.50 5.22 -5.96
C ASN A 140 -12.96 5.38 -6.39
N PRO A 141 -13.35 6.52 -6.98
CA PRO A 141 -14.76 6.88 -7.16
C PRO A 141 -15.54 5.88 -8.03
N ASN A 142 -14.86 5.19 -8.95
CA ASN A 142 -15.49 4.20 -9.84
C ASN A 142 -15.43 2.76 -9.31
N LEU A 143 -14.83 2.52 -8.14
CA LEU A 143 -14.71 1.19 -7.57
C LEU A 143 -16.08 0.74 -7.07
N SER A 144 -16.71 -0.18 -7.80
CA SER A 144 -18.06 -0.70 -7.49
C SER A 144 -18.05 -2.17 -7.08
N ASN A 145 -16.94 -2.88 -7.30
CA ASN A 145 -16.81 -4.29 -6.96
C ASN A 145 -15.54 -4.54 -6.13
N LEU A 146 -15.73 -5.00 -4.89
CA LEU A 146 -14.67 -5.38 -3.97
C LEU A 146 -14.91 -6.82 -3.50
N THR A 147 -13.95 -7.70 -3.76
CA THR A 147 -13.95 -9.07 -3.23
C THR A 147 -12.84 -9.21 -2.20
N LEU A 148 -13.21 -9.65 -1.00
CA LEU A 148 -12.29 -9.88 0.12
C LEU A 148 -12.30 -11.36 0.49
N HIS A 149 -11.14 -11.88 0.91
CA HIS A 149 -11.11 -13.21 1.52
C HIS A 149 -11.88 -13.20 2.85
N SER A 150 -12.54 -14.31 3.18
CA SER A 150 -13.39 -14.43 4.38
C SER A 150 -12.63 -14.28 5.71
N SER A 151 -11.31 -14.41 5.70
CA SER A 151 -10.46 -14.18 6.89
C SER A 151 -10.16 -12.71 7.16
N PHE A 152 -10.48 -11.80 6.24
CA PHE A 152 -10.21 -10.37 6.45
C PHE A 152 -11.12 -9.81 7.55
N ASP A 153 -10.52 -9.37 8.64
CA ASP A 153 -11.24 -8.84 9.80
C ASP A 153 -11.64 -7.38 9.58
N LEU A 154 -12.88 -7.17 9.13
CA LEU A 154 -13.47 -5.85 8.96
C LEU A 154 -13.81 -5.14 10.28
N SER A 155 -13.72 -5.82 11.44
CA SER A 155 -14.06 -5.20 12.73
C SER A 155 -13.04 -4.13 13.15
N ASN A 156 -11.81 -4.22 12.65
CA ASN A 156 -10.78 -3.23 12.89
C ASN A 156 -10.97 -2.00 11.99
N SER A 157 -11.69 -1.01 12.51
CA SER A 157 -11.94 0.28 11.81
C SER A 157 -10.68 1.05 11.40
N ASN A 158 -9.51 0.77 11.99
CA ASN A 158 -8.26 1.43 11.62
C ASN A 158 -7.53 0.73 10.45
N ALA A 159 -7.97 -0.48 10.09
CA ALA A 159 -7.31 -1.33 9.11
C ALA A 159 -8.08 -1.45 7.79
N PHE A 160 -9.29 -0.89 7.69
CA PHE A 160 -10.08 -0.93 6.46
C PHE A 160 -10.68 0.45 6.14
N ASP A 161 -10.45 0.93 4.92
CA ASP A 161 -11.07 2.14 4.41
C ASP A 161 -11.48 2.00 2.94
N CYS A 162 -12.77 2.19 2.66
CA CYS A 162 -13.36 2.22 1.32
C CYS A 162 -14.09 3.56 1.03
N ARG A 163 -13.84 4.61 1.81
CA ARG A 163 -14.55 5.90 1.66
C ARG A 163 -14.37 6.50 0.27
N GLY A 164 -15.41 7.09 -0.28
CA GLY A 164 -15.35 7.69 -1.63
C GLY A 164 -15.24 6.65 -2.75
N THR A 165 -15.80 5.45 -2.54
CA THR A 165 -15.97 4.43 -3.59
C THR A 165 -17.45 4.28 -3.97
N SER A 166 -17.70 3.65 -5.11
CA SER A 166 -19.05 3.31 -5.59
C SER A 166 -19.58 1.96 -5.08
N ILE A 167 -18.94 1.37 -4.06
CA ILE A 167 -19.38 0.09 -3.45
C ILE A 167 -20.74 0.25 -2.75
N GLY A 168 -21.06 1.47 -2.28
CA GLY A 168 -22.25 1.73 -1.48
C GLY A 168 -22.05 1.28 -0.03
N GLN A 169 -22.50 0.08 0.32
CA GLN A 169 -22.44 -0.43 1.69
C GLN A 169 -21.84 -1.83 1.75
N ILE A 170 -20.95 -2.04 2.73
CA ILE A 170 -20.40 -3.36 3.07
C ILE A 170 -21.17 -3.89 4.27
N ASN A 171 -21.77 -5.06 4.09
CA ASN A 171 -22.66 -5.66 5.06
C ASN A 171 -21.98 -6.85 5.74
N THR A 172 -21.72 -6.76 7.04
CA THR A 172 -21.13 -7.85 7.83
C THR A 172 -22.18 -8.46 8.77
N THR A 173 -21.81 -9.49 9.53
CA THR A 173 -22.70 -10.07 10.55
C THR A 173 -22.98 -9.10 11.69
N SER A 174 -22.04 -8.20 12.03
CA SER A 174 -22.11 -7.34 13.21
C SER A 174 -22.34 -5.86 12.91
N PHE A 175 -22.09 -5.40 11.68
CA PHE A 175 -22.28 -3.99 11.30
C PHE A 175 -22.47 -3.80 9.80
N ILE A 176 -22.93 -2.62 9.43
CA ILE A 176 -22.93 -2.09 8.07
C ILE A 176 -21.90 -0.96 8.02
N PHE A 177 -21.02 -0.99 7.02
CA PHE A 177 -20.06 0.09 6.75
C PHE A 177 -20.48 0.80 5.47
N ASP A 178 -20.71 2.11 5.56
CA ASP A 178 -21.09 2.95 4.43
C ASP A 178 -19.82 3.52 3.77
N CYS A 179 -19.52 3.08 2.54
CA CYS A 179 -18.34 3.49 1.80
C CYS A 179 -18.44 4.91 1.19
N GLN A 180 -19.56 5.62 1.35
CA GLN A 180 -19.64 7.03 0.94
C GLN A 180 -19.32 7.96 2.11
N THR A 181 -19.88 7.66 3.27
CA THR A 181 -19.78 8.50 4.47
C THR A 181 -18.69 8.05 5.44
N GLY A 182 -18.26 6.78 5.37
CA GLY A 182 -17.40 6.15 6.37
C GLY A 182 -18.12 5.78 7.66
N THR A 183 -19.44 5.88 7.69
CA THR A 183 -20.24 5.57 8.88
C THR A 183 -20.33 4.07 9.10
N ARG A 184 -20.12 3.66 10.35
CA ARG A 184 -20.30 2.27 10.80
C ARG A 184 -21.54 2.16 11.69
N THR A 185 -22.54 1.41 11.23
CA THR A 185 -23.79 1.17 11.97
C THR A 185 -23.78 -0.25 12.51
N LEU A 186 -23.83 -0.41 13.84
CA LEU A 186 -23.94 -1.73 14.46
C LEU A 186 -25.30 -2.35 14.12
N LYS A 187 -25.30 -3.65 13.82
CA LYS A 187 -26.54 -4.41 13.76
C LYS A 187 -26.92 -4.78 15.17
N ASN A 188 -28.02 -4.20 15.67
CA ASN A 188 -28.59 -4.66 16.94
C ASN A 188 -28.90 -6.15 16.80
N ALA A 189 -28.46 -6.94 17.77
CA ALA A 189 -28.97 -8.30 17.90
C ALA A 189 -30.50 -8.20 17.95
N THR A 190 -31.20 -8.95 17.09
CA THR A 190 -32.61 -9.23 17.31
C THR A 190 -32.70 -10.03 18.60
N VAL A 191 -32.69 -9.36 19.74
CA VAL A 191 -33.25 -9.91 20.96
C VAL A 191 -34.74 -9.89 20.71
N SER A 192 -35.35 -11.07 20.63
CA SER A 192 -36.80 -11.23 20.73
C SER A 192 -37.22 -10.74 22.13
N GLN A 193 -37.28 -9.41 22.34
CA GLN A 193 -37.87 -8.86 23.54
C GLN A 193 -39.36 -8.68 23.29
N SER A 194 -40.12 -9.55 23.96
CA SER A 194 -41.44 -9.22 24.47
C SER A 194 -41.48 -7.75 24.89
N ASN A 195 -42.44 -7.03 24.33
CA ASN A 195 -42.88 -5.68 24.66
C ASN A 195 -42.32 -5.13 25.97
N ASN A 196 -41.57 -4.03 25.89
CA ASN A 196 -41.78 -2.87 26.75
C ASN A 196 -41.25 -1.61 26.05
N ASN A 197 -42.12 -0.60 25.98
CA ASN A 197 -41.87 0.71 25.40
C ASN A 197 -40.65 1.38 26.06
N ALA A 198 -39.63 1.69 25.27
CA ALA A 198 -38.66 2.74 25.58
C ALA A 198 -38.19 3.39 24.26
N SER A 199 -38.64 4.63 24.07
CA SER A 199 -38.19 5.54 23.02
C SER A 199 -36.73 5.94 23.33
N ASN A 200 -35.76 5.38 22.61
CA ASN A 200 -34.39 5.88 22.61
C ASN A 200 -33.96 6.19 21.17
N ASN A 201 -34.00 7.47 20.82
CA ASN A 201 -33.36 8.05 19.66
C ASN A 201 -31.84 8.10 19.89
N ASP A 202 -31.14 6.99 19.71
CA ASP A 202 -29.68 7.01 19.68
C ASP A 202 -29.18 7.17 18.24
N THR A 203 -29.52 8.30 17.62
CA THR A 203 -28.76 8.82 16.48
C THR A 203 -27.52 9.51 17.03
N LEU A 204 -26.46 8.72 17.25
CA LEU A 204 -25.14 9.26 17.58
C LEU A 204 -24.52 9.86 16.31
N TYR A 205 -24.88 11.12 16.05
CA TYR A 205 -24.20 12.01 15.12
C TYR A 205 -22.85 12.42 15.74
N ILE A 206 -21.74 11.87 15.24
CA ILE A 206 -20.41 12.45 15.46
C ILE A 206 -19.99 13.12 14.16
N GLY A 207 -20.06 14.44 14.16
CA GLY A 207 -19.74 15.30 13.03
C GLY A 207 -18.24 15.43 12.75
N ILE A 208 -17.99 16.02 11.57
CA ILE A 208 -16.72 16.39 10.93
C ILE A 208 -15.96 15.21 10.30
N ILE A 209 -16.38 14.84 9.09
CA ILE A 209 -15.64 13.95 8.18
C ILE A 209 -14.50 14.74 7.55
N ILE A 210 -13.41 14.95 8.29
CA ILE A 210 -12.12 15.32 7.72
C ILE A 210 -11.08 14.37 8.34
N GLY A 211 -10.70 13.33 7.58
CA GLY A 211 -9.37 12.73 7.70
C GLY A 211 -9.06 11.76 8.85
N MET A 212 -10.00 10.98 9.40
CA MET A 212 -9.68 9.98 10.44
C MET A 212 -9.68 8.51 10.01
N GLY A 213 -9.68 8.22 8.71
CA GLY A 213 -9.33 6.87 8.25
C GLY A 213 -7.82 6.76 8.10
N ILE A 214 -7.23 5.79 8.78
CA ILE A 214 -5.91 5.19 8.55
C ILE A 214 -4.76 5.74 9.41
N ILE A 215 -4.79 5.43 10.70
CA ILE A 215 -3.62 5.58 11.59
C ILE A 215 -2.57 4.47 11.33
N ILE A 216 -3.00 3.28 10.88
CA ILE A 216 -2.11 2.10 10.74
C ILE A 216 -1.16 2.21 9.53
N PHE A 217 -1.66 2.55 8.33
CA PHE A 217 -0.74 2.70 7.18
C PHE A 217 0.17 3.91 7.34
N VAL A 218 -0.34 5.03 7.87
CA VAL A 218 0.50 6.17 8.23
C VAL A 218 1.57 5.72 9.22
N GLY A 219 1.23 4.95 10.25
CA GLY A 219 2.21 4.40 11.19
C GLY A 219 3.29 3.52 10.53
N ILE A 220 2.93 2.60 9.64
CA ILE A 220 3.90 1.70 8.98
C ILE A 220 4.82 2.47 8.04
N PHE A 221 4.28 3.30 7.15
CA PHE A 221 5.08 4.07 6.19
C PHE A 221 5.82 5.25 6.86
N PHE A 222 5.30 5.80 7.96
CA PHE A 222 5.99 6.80 8.77
C PHE A 222 7.10 6.19 9.61
N LEU A 223 6.90 5.01 10.22
CA LEU A 223 7.97 4.26 10.88
C LEU A 223 9.06 3.90 9.87
N PHE A 224 8.66 3.43 8.69
CA PHE A 224 9.56 3.22 7.56
C PHE A 224 10.34 4.49 7.25
N PHE A 225 9.68 5.61 6.92
CA PHE A 225 10.32 6.89 6.63
C PHE A 225 11.25 7.38 7.76
N TRP A 226 10.84 7.22 9.01
CA TRP A 226 11.64 7.56 10.19
C TRP A 226 12.87 6.65 10.34
N PHE A 227 12.74 5.35 10.06
CA PHE A 227 13.85 4.41 10.01
C PHE A 227 14.82 4.69 8.85
N PHE A 228 14.33 5.17 7.70
CA PHE A 228 15.16 5.65 6.58
C PHE A 228 15.94 6.91 6.97
N LYS A 229 15.27 7.90 7.59
CA LYS A 229 15.90 9.18 7.97
C LYS A 229 16.94 9.06 9.11
N LYS A 230 16.80 8.06 9.99
CA LYS A 230 17.69 7.88 11.15
C LYS A 230 19.02 7.17 10.87
N ARG A 231 19.21 6.57 9.70
CA ARG A 231 20.49 5.90 9.38
C ARG A 231 21.28 6.74 8.39
N PRO A 232 22.49 7.20 8.73
CA PRO A 232 23.38 7.70 7.69
C PRO A 232 23.56 6.58 6.67
N THR A 233 23.47 6.92 5.39
CA THR A 233 23.98 6.07 4.32
C THR A 233 25.37 5.62 4.76
N SER A 234 25.55 4.33 5.03
CA SER A 234 26.86 3.82 5.37
C SER A 234 27.71 3.89 4.10
N VAL A 235 28.28 5.06 3.84
CA VAL A 235 29.46 5.22 3.02
C VAL A 235 30.56 4.54 3.83
N ILE A 236 30.78 3.26 3.56
CA ILE A 236 31.99 2.59 4.03
C ILE A 236 33.13 3.28 3.29
N ASN A 237 33.80 4.21 3.96
CA ASN A 237 35.08 4.75 3.52
C ASN A 237 36.05 3.57 3.42
N ALA A 238 36.28 3.08 2.20
CA ALA A 238 37.41 2.22 1.91
C ALA A 238 38.66 3.09 2.03
N ASN A 239 39.27 3.07 3.22
CA ASN A 239 40.64 3.53 3.43
C ASN A 239 41.54 2.73 2.49
N TYR A 240 42.03 3.37 1.44
CA TYR A 240 43.21 2.90 0.71
C TYR A 240 44.42 3.06 1.63
N GLY A 241 44.75 1.99 2.34
CA GLY A 241 46.05 1.86 3.00
C GLY A 241 47.10 1.53 1.95
N SER A 242 47.93 2.52 1.59
CA SER A 242 49.21 2.27 0.95
C SER A 242 50.19 1.73 1.99
N LYS A 243 50.74 0.54 1.76
CA LYS A 243 52.17 0.25 1.80
C LYS A 243 52.41 -1.17 1.29
#